data_AF-B7PQU5-F1
#
_entry.id   AF-B7PQU5-F1
#
_cell.length_a   1.000
_cell.length_b   1.000
_cell.length_c   1.000
_cell.angle_alpha   90.00
_cell.angle_beta   90.00
_cell.angle_gamma   90.00
#
_symmetry.space_group_name_H-M   'P 1'
#
loop_
_entity.id
_entity.type
_entity.pdbx_description
1 polymer ?
#
loop_
_entity_poly.entity_id
_entity_poly.type
_entity_poly.pdbx_seq_one_letter_code
_entity_poly.pdbx_strand_id
1 'polypeptide(L)'
;MSEGLRAANKLTQAHIDFCRQKMKAKLAAQTLSSSVAKDLLFAKQLGLPEFSKCEGTCKFIQDIDRCFDLLNSRSPVARTYKRPFYQANIQERSQTMERVGQNLMQLELPGGQPAVTDGRRMSVIAFAFTLKSVASLATQLLTSGEVSYLCSYRPSQDHLEMFFSCVRQRGGWNNNPSAAQFRQAYRKLLVLAGVQAPNSANVATDLEGESLTVSQGTINPALDAKDDQEGDDMAVVYGLGEDTLSE
;
A
#
# COMPACT_ATOMS: atom_id res chain seq x y z
N MET A 1 24.56 24.59 -8.89
CA MET A 1 25.41 23.39 -9.06
C MET A 1 24.73 22.49 -10.06
N SER A 2 25.32 22.28 -11.24
CA SER A 2 24.85 21.31 -12.23
C SER A 2 25.27 19.91 -11.77
N GLU A 3 24.36 19.15 -11.18
CA GLU A 3 24.68 17.84 -10.60
C GLU A 3 24.86 16.79 -11.71
N GLY A 4 26.03 16.14 -11.75
CA GLY A 4 26.35 15.03 -12.67
C GLY A 4 25.76 13.68 -12.26
N LEU A 5 26.39 12.58 -12.68
CA LEU A 5 26.00 11.21 -12.28
C LEU A 5 25.98 11.08 -10.75
N ARG A 6 24.86 10.60 -10.21
CA ARG A 6 24.71 10.29 -8.79
C ARG A 6 24.84 8.79 -8.57
N ALA A 7 25.29 8.41 -7.37
CA ALA A 7 25.07 7.05 -6.88
C ALA A 7 23.55 6.75 -6.92
N ALA A 8 23.18 5.52 -7.28
CA ALA A 8 21.83 5.15 -7.70
C ALA A 8 20.74 5.16 -6.59
N ASN A 9 20.89 5.99 -5.56
CA ASN A 9 19.86 6.26 -4.57
C ASN A 9 18.88 7.35 -5.01
N LYS A 10 17.77 7.46 -4.26
CA LYS A 10 16.68 8.41 -4.52
C LYS A 10 16.73 9.62 -3.59
N LEU A 11 17.84 9.83 -2.87
CA LEU A 11 17.96 10.90 -1.88
C LEU A 11 18.03 12.25 -2.58
N THR A 12 17.34 13.22 -1.98
CA THR A 12 17.27 14.61 -2.42
C THR A 12 17.22 15.50 -1.19
N GLN A 13 17.33 16.81 -1.38
CA GLN A 13 17.20 17.77 -0.27
C GLN A 13 15.89 17.60 0.52
N ALA A 14 14.81 17.14 -0.13
CA ALA A 14 13.54 16.86 0.54
C ALA A 14 13.61 15.75 1.61
N HIS A 15 14.60 14.84 1.53
CA HIS A 15 14.82 13.79 2.52
C HIS A 15 15.51 14.32 3.78
N ILE A 16 16.31 15.38 3.64
CA ILE A 16 17.00 16.05 4.74
C ILE A 16 16.06 17.10 5.36
N ASP A 17 15.47 17.97 4.53
CA ASP A 17 14.57 19.05 4.94
C ASP A 17 13.10 18.59 4.95
N PHE A 18 12.85 17.42 5.55
CA PHE A 18 11.55 16.73 5.49
C PHE A 18 10.46 17.36 6.37
N CYS A 19 10.76 18.38 7.19
CA CYS A 19 9.83 18.93 8.19
C CYS A 19 8.44 19.31 7.63
N ARG A 20 8.40 19.92 6.43
CA ARG A 20 7.15 20.28 5.74
C ARG A 20 6.46 19.11 5.04
N GLN A 21 7.11 17.96 4.98
CA GLN A 21 6.68 16.75 4.29
C GLN A 21 6.68 15.51 5.21
N LYS A 22 6.60 15.72 6.54
CA LYS A 22 6.68 14.66 7.56
C LYS A 22 5.68 13.51 7.38
N MET A 23 4.53 13.77 6.75
CA MET A 23 3.50 12.77 6.46
C MET A 23 3.81 11.92 5.22
N LYS A 24 4.79 12.30 4.40
CA LYS A 24 5.19 11.53 3.21
C LYS A 24 6.08 10.37 3.64
N ALA A 25 5.47 9.26 4.05
CA ALA A 25 6.17 8.02 4.45
C ALA A 25 7.19 7.54 3.40
N LYS A 26 6.96 7.84 2.11
CA LYS A 26 7.90 7.60 1.01
C LYS A 26 9.30 8.16 1.27
N LEU A 27 9.42 9.37 1.85
CA LEU A 27 10.72 9.97 2.15
C LEU A 27 11.49 9.13 3.17
N ALA A 28 10.83 8.72 4.26
CA ALA A 28 11.44 7.86 5.27
C ALA A 28 11.86 6.50 4.70
N ALA A 29 10.97 5.86 3.93
CA ALA A 29 11.25 4.56 3.29
C ALA A 29 12.42 4.63 2.30
N GLN A 30 12.57 5.74 1.57
CA GLN A 30 13.70 5.95 0.66
C GLN A 30 15.01 6.23 1.40
N THR A 31 14.96 7.02 2.48
CA THR A 31 16.12 7.27 3.37
C THR A 31 16.68 5.99 3.96
N LEU A 32 15.81 5.09 4.40
CA LEU A 32 16.19 3.83 5.06
C LEU A 32 16.18 2.63 4.10
N SER A 33 16.49 2.84 2.82
CA SER A 33 16.49 1.78 1.82
C SER A 33 17.85 1.08 1.66
N SER A 34 17.85 -0.19 1.25
CA SER A 34 19.08 -0.94 0.99
C SER A 34 19.99 -0.29 -0.06
N SER A 35 19.46 0.51 -1.00
CA SER A 35 20.29 1.29 -1.94
C SER A 35 21.15 2.33 -1.24
N VAL A 36 20.62 3.00 -0.20
CA VAL A 36 21.39 3.99 0.57
C VAL A 36 22.53 3.31 1.32
N ALA A 37 22.28 2.15 1.93
CA ALA A 37 23.34 1.38 2.59
C ALA A 37 24.45 0.96 1.61
N LYS A 38 24.10 0.57 0.37
CA LYS A 38 25.09 0.23 -0.66
C LYS A 38 25.92 1.44 -1.07
N ASP A 39 25.28 2.59 -1.21
CA ASP A 39 25.96 3.83 -1.61
C ASP A 39 26.91 4.33 -0.51
N LEU A 40 26.56 4.18 0.76
CA LEU A 40 27.46 4.46 1.89
C LEU A 40 28.70 3.55 1.88
N LEU A 41 28.50 2.25 1.65
CA LEU A 41 29.62 1.30 1.51
C LEU A 41 30.49 1.60 0.29
N PHE A 42 29.88 2.01 -0.83
CA PHE A 42 30.61 2.42 -2.02
C PHE A 42 31.43 3.69 -1.76
N ALA A 43 30.87 4.69 -1.08
CA ALA A 43 31.58 5.89 -0.66
C ALA A 43 32.80 5.55 0.23
N LYS A 44 32.65 4.58 1.15
CA LYS A 44 33.77 4.05 1.91
C LYS A 44 34.83 3.40 1.01
N GLN A 45 34.44 2.59 0.03
CA GLN A 45 35.36 1.94 -0.92
C GLN A 45 36.14 2.96 -1.76
N LEU A 46 35.53 4.10 -2.07
CA LEU A 46 36.20 5.23 -2.73
C LEU A 46 37.20 5.97 -1.83
N GLY A 47 37.30 5.62 -0.54
CA GLY A 47 38.23 6.23 0.40
C GLY A 47 37.77 7.58 0.95
N LEU A 48 36.48 7.90 0.89
CA LEU A 48 35.95 9.15 1.46
C LEU A 48 35.99 9.08 2.99
N PRO A 49 36.77 9.95 3.67
CA PRO A 49 37.04 9.83 5.10
C PRO A 49 35.79 9.96 5.97
N GLU A 50 34.79 10.73 5.53
CA GLU A 50 33.51 10.94 6.20
C GLU A 50 32.71 9.64 6.34
N PHE A 51 32.93 8.67 5.44
CA PHE A 51 32.22 7.38 5.40
C PHE A 51 33.05 6.20 5.91
N SER A 52 34.23 6.45 6.48
CA SER A 52 35.16 5.41 6.96
C SER A 52 34.59 4.48 8.03
N LYS A 53 33.58 4.94 8.80
CA LYS A 53 32.90 4.21 9.88
C LYS A 53 31.40 4.01 9.63
N CYS A 54 30.98 3.87 8.37
CA CYS A 54 29.55 3.81 8.01
C CYS A 54 28.88 2.44 8.23
N GLU A 55 29.62 1.38 8.59
CA GLU A 55 29.12 0.00 8.65
C GLU A 55 27.92 -0.17 9.56
N GLY A 56 27.97 0.43 10.75
CA GLY A 56 26.88 0.38 11.72
C GLY A 56 25.59 0.98 11.13
N THR A 57 25.71 2.14 10.51
CA THR A 57 24.59 2.81 9.81
C THR A 57 24.08 1.97 8.65
N CYS A 58 24.96 1.37 7.85
CA CYS A 58 24.58 0.50 6.73
C CYS A 58 23.80 -0.72 7.22
N LYS A 59 24.28 -1.37 8.28
CA LYS A 59 23.63 -2.54 8.88
C LYS A 59 22.26 -2.18 9.45
N PHE A 60 22.17 -1.04 10.14
CA PHE A 60 20.92 -0.51 10.65
C PHE A 60 19.91 -0.29 9.51
N ILE A 61 20.30 0.46 8.46
CA ILE A 61 19.44 0.73 7.30
C ILE A 61 18.94 -0.58 6.68
N GLN A 62 19.82 -1.55 6.46
CA GLN A 62 19.44 -2.85 5.88
C GLN A 62 18.46 -3.64 6.77
N ASP A 63 18.66 -3.64 8.10
CA ASP A 63 17.76 -4.31 9.02
C ASP A 63 16.37 -3.67 9.03
N ILE A 64 16.29 -2.33 8.99
CA ILE A 64 15.03 -1.60 8.91
C ILE A 64 14.33 -1.85 7.56
N ASP A 65 15.05 -1.75 6.43
CA ASP A 65 14.51 -1.97 5.09
C ASP A 65 13.88 -3.37 4.96
N ARG A 66 14.60 -4.40 5.43
CA ARG A 66 14.10 -5.79 5.43
C ARG A 66 12.84 -5.94 6.28
N CYS A 67 12.84 -5.37 7.48
CA CYS A 67 11.69 -5.44 8.38
C CYS A 67 10.50 -4.66 7.82
N PHE A 68 10.73 -3.51 7.19
CA PHE A 68 9.70 -2.73 6.52
C PHE A 68 9.07 -3.52 5.36
N ASP A 69 9.88 -4.19 4.54
CA ASP A 69 9.40 -5.07 3.47
C ASP A 69 8.60 -6.27 4.02
N LEU A 70 9.05 -6.87 5.13
CA LEU A 70 8.33 -7.95 5.83
C LEU A 70 6.98 -7.50 6.37
N LEU A 71 6.85 -6.26 6.84
CA LEU A 71 5.59 -5.68 7.32
C LEU A 71 4.69 -5.17 6.19
N ASN A 72 5.20 -5.07 4.97
CA ASN A 72 4.50 -4.55 3.80
C ASN A 72 4.41 -5.57 2.66
N SER A 73 4.22 -6.85 3.01
CA SER A 73 4.02 -7.91 2.02
C SER A 73 2.60 -7.87 1.45
N ARG A 74 2.49 -7.77 0.12
CA ARG A 74 1.22 -7.52 -0.59
C ARG A 74 0.76 -8.65 -1.50
N SER A 75 1.69 -9.41 -2.08
CA SER A 75 1.40 -10.31 -3.18
C SER A 75 2.12 -11.65 -3.04
N PRO A 76 1.44 -12.80 -3.27
CA PRO A 76 2.06 -14.14 -3.29
C PRO A 76 3.22 -14.31 -4.26
N VAL A 77 3.22 -13.55 -5.37
CA VAL A 77 4.27 -13.64 -6.40
C VAL A 77 5.42 -12.65 -6.17
N ALA A 78 5.39 -11.89 -5.06
CA ALA A 78 6.50 -11.03 -4.71
C ALA A 78 7.80 -11.85 -4.51
N ARG A 79 8.94 -11.18 -4.41
CA ARG A 79 10.25 -11.83 -4.20
C ARG A 79 10.85 -11.37 -2.86
N THR A 80 11.86 -12.11 -2.40
CA THR A 80 12.67 -11.78 -1.21
C THR A 80 11.82 -11.50 0.05
N TYR A 81 12.06 -10.39 0.75
CA TYR A 81 11.38 -10.00 1.99
C TYR A 81 9.95 -9.50 1.76
N LYS A 82 9.60 -9.08 0.53
CA LYS A 82 8.23 -8.69 0.17
C LYS A 82 7.29 -9.88 -0.06
N ARG A 83 7.83 -11.10 -0.16
CA ARG A 83 7.01 -12.33 -0.19
C ARG A 83 6.15 -12.44 1.06
N PRO A 84 4.98 -13.11 0.98
CA PRO A 84 4.18 -13.39 2.16
C PRO A 84 4.91 -14.31 3.15
N PHE A 85 4.36 -14.39 4.35
CA PHE A 85 4.71 -15.42 5.31
C PHE A 85 4.05 -16.73 4.90
N TYR A 86 4.82 -17.81 4.97
CA TYR A 86 4.41 -19.20 4.74
C TYR A 86 4.98 -20.05 5.88
N GLN A 87 4.40 -21.24 6.10
CA GLN A 87 4.95 -22.19 7.08
C GLN A 87 6.44 -22.49 6.84
N ALA A 88 6.86 -22.52 5.57
CA ALA A 88 8.24 -22.79 5.18
C ALA A 88 9.25 -21.67 5.52
N ASN A 89 8.80 -20.42 5.70
CA ASN A 89 9.69 -19.27 5.92
C ASN A 89 9.41 -18.48 7.21
N ILE A 90 8.35 -18.83 7.94
CA ILE A 90 7.93 -18.09 9.12
C ILE A 90 9.01 -18.09 10.21
N GLN A 91 9.72 -19.20 10.41
CA GLN A 91 10.77 -19.31 11.42
C GLN A 91 11.91 -18.31 11.19
N GLU A 92 12.50 -18.31 9.99
CA GLU A 92 13.61 -17.41 9.61
C GLU A 92 13.18 -15.93 9.73
N ARG A 93 11.96 -15.62 9.28
CA ARG A 93 11.43 -14.25 9.29
C ARG A 93 11.13 -13.78 10.70
N SER A 94 10.53 -14.62 11.54
CA SER A 94 10.26 -14.31 12.95
C SER A 94 11.56 -14.06 13.70
N GLN A 95 12.60 -14.89 13.49
CA GLN A 95 13.93 -14.67 14.08
C GLN A 95 14.54 -13.34 13.63
N THR A 96 14.41 -13.00 12.34
CA THR A 96 14.87 -11.70 11.82
C THR A 96 14.15 -10.54 12.49
N MET A 97 12.82 -10.59 12.57
CA MET A 97 11.98 -9.54 13.18
C MET A 97 12.27 -9.39 14.67
N GLU A 98 12.46 -10.49 15.39
CA GLU A 98 12.80 -10.49 16.82
C GLU A 98 14.18 -9.89 17.07
N ARG A 99 15.22 -10.34 16.33
CA ARG A 99 16.57 -9.79 16.44
C ARG A 99 16.59 -8.29 16.17
N VAL A 100 15.93 -7.83 15.11
CA VAL A 100 15.87 -6.39 14.79
C VAL A 100 15.07 -5.64 15.86
N GLY A 101 13.97 -6.20 16.35
CA GLY A 101 13.20 -5.65 17.46
C GLY A 101 14.04 -5.48 18.74
N GLN A 102 14.85 -6.46 19.11
CA GLN A 102 15.76 -6.38 20.25
C GLN A 102 16.83 -5.30 20.05
N ASN A 103 17.42 -5.22 18.86
CA ASN A 103 18.40 -4.18 18.52
C ASN A 103 17.80 -2.77 18.61
N LEU A 104 16.55 -2.58 18.16
CA LEU A 104 15.83 -1.32 18.27
C LEU A 104 15.70 -0.88 19.73
N MET A 105 15.39 -1.80 20.63
CA MET A 105 15.24 -1.52 22.06
C MET A 105 16.55 -1.14 22.76
N GLN A 106 17.70 -1.41 22.13
CA GLN A 106 19.05 -1.09 22.62
C GLN A 106 19.66 0.14 21.93
N LEU A 107 18.92 0.82 21.05
CA LEU A 107 19.43 2.02 20.40
C LEU A 107 19.78 3.10 21.42
N GLU A 108 20.88 3.80 21.18
CA GLU A 108 21.33 4.94 21.97
C GLU A 108 21.30 6.21 21.13
N LEU A 109 20.96 7.32 21.78
CA LEU A 109 21.11 8.66 21.22
C LEU A 109 22.59 9.08 21.24
N PRO A 110 22.99 10.15 20.52
CA PRO A 110 24.38 10.60 20.49
C PRO A 110 25.02 10.88 21.87
N GLY A 111 24.19 11.15 22.90
CA GLY A 111 24.65 11.32 24.29
C GLY A 111 24.72 10.03 25.12
N GLY A 112 24.61 8.84 24.50
CA GLY A 112 24.63 7.54 25.17
C GLY A 112 23.36 7.18 25.94
N GLN A 113 22.34 8.03 25.89
CA GLN A 113 21.05 7.75 26.53
C GLN A 113 20.25 6.75 25.69
N PRO A 114 19.64 5.72 26.29
CA PRO A 114 18.81 4.79 25.55
C PRO A 114 17.64 5.50 24.84
N ALA A 115 17.43 5.24 23.55
CA ALA A 115 16.37 5.85 22.76
C ALA A 115 14.97 5.54 23.31
N VAL A 116 14.84 4.44 24.06
CA VAL A 116 13.59 4.02 24.71
C VAL A 116 13.20 4.90 25.90
N THR A 117 14.08 5.75 26.42
CA THR A 117 13.76 6.72 27.49
C THR A 117 13.45 8.11 26.96
N ASP A 118 13.78 8.40 25.70
CA ASP A 118 13.61 9.71 25.05
C ASP A 118 12.14 10.14 24.91
N GLY A 119 11.91 11.44 24.65
CA GLY A 119 10.58 11.97 24.34
C GLY A 119 9.98 11.40 23.04
N ARG A 120 10.80 10.94 22.09
CA ARG A 120 10.38 10.30 20.83
C ARG A 120 10.48 8.78 20.86
N ARG A 121 10.67 8.18 22.05
CA ARG A 121 10.80 6.73 22.28
C ARG A 121 9.72 5.88 21.61
N MET A 122 8.52 6.43 21.44
CA MET A 122 7.41 5.63 20.94
C MET A 122 7.61 5.13 19.52
N SER A 123 8.36 5.84 18.69
CA SER A 123 8.71 5.37 17.34
C SER A 123 9.51 4.06 17.41
N VAL A 124 10.49 3.97 18.31
CA VAL A 124 11.34 2.80 18.52
C VAL A 124 10.55 1.66 19.16
N ILE A 125 9.86 1.94 20.27
CA ILE A 125 9.11 0.93 21.03
C ILE A 125 7.98 0.35 20.18
N ALA A 126 7.20 1.20 19.51
CA ALA A 126 6.09 0.74 18.68
C ALA A 126 6.59 -0.11 17.52
N PHE A 127 7.69 0.27 16.86
CA PHE A 127 8.21 -0.51 15.75
C PHE A 127 8.70 -1.89 16.20
N ALA A 128 9.46 -1.97 17.31
CA ALA A 128 9.89 -3.25 17.89
C ALA A 128 8.69 -4.12 18.30
N PHE A 129 7.66 -3.51 18.90
CA PHE A 129 6.44 -4.21 19.31
C PHE A 129 5.64 -4.72 18.10
N THR A 130 5.49 -3.92 17.04
CA THR A 130 4.84 -4.33 15.78
C THR A 130 5.56 -5.52 15.15
N LEU A 131 6.90 -5.53 15.15
CA LEU A 131 7.67 -6.66 14.64
C LEU A 131 7.35 -7.95 15.41
N LYS A 132 7.37 -7.89 16.74
CA LYS A 132 7.02 -9.04 17.59
C LYS A 132 5.56 -9.49 17.39
N SER A 133 4.63 -8.54 17.34
CA SER A 133 3.19 -8.80 17.20
C SER A 133 2.87 -9.47 15.87
N VAL A 134 3.38 -8.96 14.75
CA VAL A 134 3.14 -9.55 13.42
C VAL A 134 3.80 -10.92 13.30
N ALA A 135 5.02 -11.10 13.81
CA ALA A 135 5.69 -12.41 13.81
C ALA A 135 4.87 -13.46 14.60
N SER A 136 4.36 -13.09 15.78
CA SER A 136 3.52 -13.96 16.61
C SER A 136 2.20 -14.30 15.91
N LEU A 137 1.49 -13.29 15.38
CA LEU A 137 0.23 -13.49 14.66
C LEU A 137 0.43 -14.40 13.44
N ALA A 138 1.45 -14.15 12.63
CA ALA A 138 1.76 -14.96 11.46
C ALA A 138 2.07 -16.41 11.85
N THR A 139 2.84 -16.62 12.91
CA THR A 139 3.17 -17.96 13.42
C THR A 139 1.93 -18.71 13.86
N GLN A 140 1.04 -18.05 14.61
CA GLN A 140 -0.21 -18.67 15.09
C GLN A 140 -1.11 -19.09 13.92
N LEU A 141 -1.42 -18.17 13.00
CA LEU A 141 -2.33 -18.42 11.88
C LEU A 141 -1.82 -19.50 10.90
N LEU A 142 -0.50 -19.54 10.67
CA LEU A 142 0.10 -20.52 9.77
C LEU A 142 0.19 -21.90 10.42
N THR A 143 0.54 -21.96 11.71
CA THR A 143 0.70 -23.23 12.44
C THR A 143 -0.65 -23.89 12.76
N SER A 144 -1.70 -23.09 12.98
CA SER A 144 -3.06 -23.61 13.15
C SER A 144 -3.68 -24.12 11.84
N GLY A 145 -3.09 -23.78 10.68
CA GLY A 145 -3.63 -24.15 9.37
C GLY A 145 -4.81 -23.28 8.90
N GLU A 146 -5.13 -22.20 9.61
CA GLU A 146 -6.23 -21.27 9.27
C GLU A 146 -5.97 -20.53 7.96
N VAL A 147 -4.69 -20.30 7.64
CA VAL A 147 -4.27 -19.67 6.37
C VAL A 147 -3.06 -20.39 5.77
N SER A 148 -3.01 -20.49 4.44
CA SER A 148 -1.84 -21.05 3.74
C SER A 148 -0.68 -20.04 3.64
N TYR A 149 -0.99 -18.75 3.70
CA TYR A 149 -0.01 -17.66 3.69
C TYR A 149 -0.60 -16.39 4.31
N LEU A 150 0.27 -15.47 4.75
CA LEU A 150 -0.13 -14.16 5.27
C LEU A 150 0.57 -13.01 4.55
N CYS A 151 -0.21 -12.13 3.92
CA CYS A 151 0.23 -10.82 3.45
C CYS A 151 0.10 -9.79 4.58
N SER A 152 1.21 -9.42 5.21
CA SER A 152 1.27 -8.50 6.35
C SER A 152 0.77 -7.08 6.07
N TYR A 153 0.65 -6.69 4.80
CA TYR A 153 0.03 -5.43 4.42
C TYR A 153 -1.48 -5.38 4.72
N ARG A 154 -2.20 -6.52 4.65
CA ARG A 154 -3.66 -6.56 4.81
C ARG A 154 -4.16 -5.99 6.15
N PRO A 155 -3.57 -6.32 7.32
CA PRO A 155 -3.98 -5.73 8.59
C PRO A 155 -3.47 -4.28 8.81
N SER A 156 -2.81 -3.64 7.84
CA SER A 156 -2.36 -2.26 7.97
C SER A 156 -3.51 -1.26 7.83
N GLN A 157 -3.34 -0.06 8.39
CA GLN A 157 -4.31 1.03 8.27
C GLN A 157 -4.29 1.71 6.89
N ASP A 158 -3.36 1.37 6.00
CA ASP A 158 -3.22 2.00 4.67
C ASP A 158 -4.52 1.89 3.85
N HIS A 159 -5.28 0.81 4.02
CA HIS A 159 -6.59 0.65 3.38
C HIS A 159 -7.61 1.71 3.84
N LEU A 160 -7.57 2.09 5.13
CA LEU A 160 -8.40 3.17 5.68
C LEU A 160 -7.91 4.54 5.20
N GLU A 161 -6.60 4.76 5.12
CA GLU A 161 -6.04 6.01 4.59
C GLU A 161 -6.38 6.22 3.12
N MET A 162 -6.36 5.14 2.33
CA MET A 162 -6.82 5.14 0.94
C MET A 162 -8.32 5.46 0.87
N PHE A 163 -9.14 4.85 1.72
CA PHE A 163 -10.56 5.16 1.81
C PHE A 163 -10.81 6.65 2.12
N PHE A 164 -10.13 7.21 3.13
CA PHE A 164 -10.24 8.64 3.43
C PHE A 164 -9.79 9.54 2.29
N SER A 165 -8.83 9.09 1.48
CA SER A 165 -8.43 9.82 0.27
C SER A 165 -9.55 9.84 -0.78
N CYS A 166 -10.25 8.72 -0.98
CA CYS A 166 -11.45 8.67 -1.83
C CYS A 166 -12.56 9.60 -1.32
N VAL A 167 -12.77 9.66 0.00
CA VAL A 167 -13.75 10.58 0.60
C VAL A 167 -13.37 12.03 0.35
N ARG A 168 -12.11 12.42 0.59
CA ARG A 168 -11.63 13.79 0.32
C ARG A 168 -11.74 14.17 -1.15
N GLN A 169 -11.48 13.24 -2.07
CA GLN A 169 -11.58 13.49 -3.51
C GLN A 169 -13.00 13.87 -3.94
N ARG A 170 -14.04 13.35 -3.27
CA ARG A 170 -15.45 13.73 -3.55
C ARG A 170 -15.78 15.17 -3.17
N GLY A 171 -14.99 15.81 -2.31
CA GLY A 171 -15.12 17.23 -1.97
C GLY A 171 -14.52 18.18 -3.02
N GLY A 172 -13.88 17.65 -4.07
CA GLY A 172 -13.20 18.46 -5.08
C GLY A 172 -12.12 19.34 -4.47
N TRP A 173 -12.29 20.65 -4.53
CA TRP A 173 -11.38 21.64 -3.93
C TRP A 173 -11.45 21.67 -2.39
N ASN A 174 -12.50 21.12 -1.78
CA ASN A 174 -12.61 21.00 -0.33
C ASN A 174 -12.05 19.66 0.16
N ASN A 175 -10.81 19.67 0.64
CA ASN A 175 -10.15 18.49 1.21
C ASN A 175 -10.44 18.25 2.71
N ASN A 176 -11.29 19.09 3.34
CA ASN A 176 -11.68 19.01 4.74
C ASN A 176 -13.21 18.98 4.88
N PRO A 177 -13.86 17.83 4.59
CA PRO A 177 -15.31 17.74 4.59
C PRO A 177 -15.90 17.89 6.00
N SER A 178 -17.07 18.54 6.10
CA SER A 178 -17.89 18.50 7.32
C SER A 178 -18.44 17.10 7.57
N ALA A 179 -18.95 16.82 8.78
CA ALA A 179 -19.56 15.53 9.10
C ALA A 179 -20.72 15.17 8.14
N ALA A 180 -21.51 16.14 7.72
CA ALA A 180 -22.59 15.93 6.74
C ALA A 180 -22.05 15.58 5.34
N GLN A 181 -20.99 16.27 4.90
CA GLN A 181 -20.32 15.99 3.63
C GLN A 181 -19.65 14.61 3.64
N PHE A 182 -18.99 14.26 4.75
CA PHE A 182 -18.43 12.92 4.96
C PHE A 182 -19.52 11.85 4.85
N ARG A 183 -20.66 12.03 5.53
CA ARG A 183 -21.78 11.08 5.50
C ARG A 183 -22.30 10.85 4.08
N GLN A 184 -22.49 11.92 3.29
CA GLN A 184 -22.93 11.81 1.90
C GLN A 184 -21.87 11.15 1.00
N ALA A 185 -20.60 11.54 1.14
CA ALA A 185 -19.50 10.93 0.38
C ALA A 185 -19.35 9.43 0.70
N TYR A 186 -19.48 9.06 1.98
CA TYR A 186 -19.47 7.68 2.46
C TYR A 186 -20.59 6.86 1.81
N ARG A 187 -21.85 7.32 1.87
CA ARG A 187 -23.00 6.61 1.26
C ARG A 187 -22.80 6.38 -0.23
N LYS A 188 -22.42 7.43 -0.96
CA LYS A 188 -22.15 7.30 -2.40
C LYS A 188 -20.98 6.37 -2.72
N LEU A 189 -19.99 6.21 -1.83
CA LEU A 189 -18.92 5.21 -2.00
C LEU A 189 -19.44 3.79 -1.79
N LEU A 190 -20.35 3.57 -0.84
CA LEU A 190 -20.98 2.27 -0.63
C LEU A 190 -21.83 1.85 -1.84
N VAL A 191 -22.63 2.77 -2.38
CA VAL A 191 -23.43 2.53 -3.59
C VAL A 191 -22.51 2.17 -4.77
N LEU A 192 -21.45 2.96 -5.00
CA LEU A 192 -20.48 2.71 -6.07
C LEU A 192 -19.75 1.36 -5.90
N ALA A 193 -19.44 0.98 -4.66
CA ALA A 193 -18.82 -0.30 -4.34
C ALA A 193 -19.79 -1.49 -4.42
N GLY A 194 -21.08 -1.23 -4.71
CA GLY A 194 -22.10 -2.28 -4.80
C GLY A 194 -22.39 -2.97 -3.47
N VAL A 195 -22.24 -2.25 -2.35
CA VAL A 195 -22.55 -2.81 -1.02
C VAL A 195 -24.06 -2.94 -0.89
N GLN A 196 -24.55 -4.18 -0.93
CA GLN A 196 -25.97 -4.51 -0.80
C GLN A 196 -26.30 -4.98 0.60
N ALA A 197 -27.51 -4.67 1.07
CA ALA A 197 -28.03 -5.24 2.31
C ALA A 197 -28.32 -6.74 2.09
N PRO A 198 -28.08 -7.60 3.09
CA PRO A 198 -28.45 -9.01 2.99
C PRO A 198 -29.98 -9.16 2.88
N ASN A 199 -30.44 -10.13 2.09
CA ASN A 199 -31.87 -10.41 1.88
C ASN A 199 -32.63 -10.77 3.17
N SER A 200 -31.92 -11.15 4.23
CA SER A 200 -32.48 -11.45 5.56
C SER A 200 -32.55 -10.23 6.48
N ALA A 201 -32.23 -9.03 5.99
CA ALA A 201 -32.29 -7.83 6.80
C ALA A 201 -33.75 -7.44 7.06
N ASN A 202 -34.08 -7.19 8.33
CA ASN A 202 -35.40 -6.72 8.76
C ASN A 202 -35.64 -5.21 8.49
N VAL A 203 -34.80 -4.58 7.66
CA VAL A 203 -34.79 -3.12 7.42
C VAL A 203 -34.81 -2.86 5.91
N ALA A 204 -35.61 -1.87 5.49
CA ALA A 204 -35.72 -1.45 4.10
C ALA A 204 -34.34 -1.09 3.50
N THR A 205 -34.13 -1.41 2.23
CA THR A 205 -32.89 -1.19 1.44
C THR A 205 -32.57 0.28 1.17
N ASP A 206 -33.28 1.22 1.80
CA ASP A 206 -33.15 2.64 1.56
C ASP A 206 -32.29 3.28 2.66
N LEU A 207 -31.07 3.69 2.28
CA LEU A 207 -30.26 4.59 3.10
C LEU A 207 -30.78 6.02 2.93
N GLU A 208 -31.84 6.38 3.67
CA GLU A 208 -32.40 7.75 3.71
C GLU A 208 -32.58 8.39 2.31
N GLY A 209 -33.22 7.68 1.38
CA GLY A 209 -33.56 8.22 0.05
C GLY A 209 -32.49 8.06 -1.04
N GLU A 210 -31.31 7.51 -0.73
CA GLU A 210 -30.41 6.96 -1.75
C GLU A 210 -30.72 5.46 -1.89
N SER A 211 -31.42 5.09 -2.97
CA SER A 211 -31.68 3.69 -3.27
C SER A 211 -30.34 2.97 -3.46
N LEU A 212 -30.10 1.92 -2.68
CA LEU A 212 -28.96 1.02 -2.84
C LEU A 212 -29.09 0.12 -4.08
N THR A 213 -30.15 0.30 -4.88
CA THR A 213 -30.27 -0.37 -6.16
C THR A 213 -29.20 0.16 -7.09
N VAL A 214 -28.16 -0.65 -7.21
CA VAL A 214 -27.23 -0.60 -8.32
C VAL A 214 -28.06 -0.77 -9.59
N SER A 215 -28.46 0.35 -10.22
CA SER A 215 -28.68 0.36 -11.66
C SER A 215 -27.31 0.26 -12.32
N GLN A 216 -26.62 -0.85 -12.11
CA GLN A 216 -25.69 -1.32 -13.10
C GLN A 216 -26.58 -1.55 -14.31
N GLY A 217 -26.37 -0.73 -15.35
CA GLY A 217 -26.65 -1.14 -16.71
C GLY A 217 -26.01 -2.50 -16.88
N THR A 218 -26.81 -3.53 -16.63
CA THR A 218 -26.48 -4.88 -17.02
C THR A 218 -26.72 -4.78 -18.51
N ILE A 219 -25.64 -4.67 -19.30
CA ILE A 219 -25.75 -4.93 -20.73
C ILE A 219 -26.35 -6.32 -20.77
N ASN A 220 -27.61 -6.39 -21.18
CA ASN A 220 -28.32 -7.63 -21.32
C ASN A 220 -27.94 -8.13 -22.71
N PRO A 221 -27.06 -9.13 -22.86
CA PRO A 221 -26.62 -9.59 -24.17
C PRO A 221 -27.77 -10.15 -25.02
N ALA A 222 -28.95 -10.37 -24.43
CA ALA A 222 -30.18 -10.74 -25.12
C ALA A 222 -30.98 -9.56 -25.71
N LEU A 223 -30.68 -8.32 -25.32
CA LEU A 223 -31.30 -7.11 -25.90
C LEU A 223 -30.49 -6.57 -27.08
N ASP A 224 -29.16 -6.64 -27.05
CA ASP A 224 -28.31 -6.26 -28.21
C ASP A 224 -28.50 -7.19 -29.42
N ALA A 225 -28.88 -8.46 -29.21
CA ALA A 225 -29.16 -9.39 -30.31
C ALA A 225 -30.45 -9.05 -31.10
N LYS A 226 -31.26 -8.08 -30.65
CA LYS A 226 -32.46 -7.63 -31.36
C LYS A 226 -32.24 -6.35 -32.18
N ASP A 227 -31.20 -5.57 -31.86
CA ASP A 227 -30.86 -4.36 -32.64
C ASP A 227 -30.10 -4.72 -33.93
N ASP A 228 -29.50 -5.91 -34.01
CA ASP A 228 -28.89 -6.43 -35.25
C ASP A 228 -29.92 -6.90 -36.30
N GLN A 229 -31.21 -6.99 -35.95
CA GLN A 229 -32.30 -7.33 -36.89
C GLN A 229 -33.03 -6.11 -37.46
N GLU A 230 -32.96 -4.93 -36.82
CA GLU A 230 -33.54 -3.70 -37.37
C GLU A 230 -32.60 -2.98 -38.37
N GLY A 231 -31.31 -3.35 -38.39
CA GLY A 231 -30.34 -2.83 -39.36
C GLY A 231 -30.51 -3.38 -40.80
N ASP A 232 -31.11 -4.56 -40.96
CA ASP A 232 -31.28 -5.23 -42.26
C ASP A 232 -32.56 -4.78 -42.98
N ASP A 233 -33.57 -4.30 -42.25
CA ASP A 233 -34.83 -3.78 -42.83
C ASP A 233 -34.71 -2.35 -43.38
N MET A 234 -33.67 -1.58 -43.01
CA MET A 234 -33.40 -0.25 -43.57
C MET A 234 -32.58 -0.27 -44.88
N ALA A 235 -31.91 -1.37 -45.20
CA ALA A 235 -31.21 -1.56 -46.47
C ALA A 235 -32.17 -1.86 -47.64
N VAL A 236 -33.35 -2.45 -47.34
CA VAL A 236 -34.41 -2.71 -48.33
C VAL A 236 -35.13 -1.42 -48.76
N VAL A 237 -35.11 -0.37 -47.93
CA VAL A 237 -35.82 0.89 -48.19
C VAL A 237 -35.07 1.81 -49.18
N TYR A 238 -33.77 1.60 -49.40
CA TYR A 238 -32.95 2.48 -50.26
C TYR A 238 -32.40 1.85 -51.55
N GLY A 239 -32.87 0.66 -51.95
CA GLY A 239 -32.78 0.19 -53.35
C GLY A 239 -31.39 0.33 -54.01
N LEU A 240 -30.33 -0.13 -53.35
CA LEU A 240 -29.02 -0.28 -54.00
C LEU A 240 -28.86 -1.75 -54.40
N GLY A 241 -29.07 -2.02 -55.68
CA GLY A 241 -28.88 -3.34 -56.27
C GLY A 241 -27.42 -3.76 -56.22
N GLU A 242 -27.18 -4.96 -55.72
CA GLU A 242 -25.97 -5.72 -56.00
C GLU A 242 -26.03 -6.17 -57.47
N ASP A 243 -25.37 -5.42 -58.33
CA ASP A 243 -24.80 -5.94 -59.56
C ASP A 243 -23.78 -4.93 -60.07
N THR A 244 -22.53 -5.08 -59.64
CA THR A 244 -21.35 -4.99 -60.53
C THR A 244 -20.08 -5.37 -59.77
N LEU A 245 -19.59 -6.58 -60.11
CA LEU A 245 -18.19 -6.92 -60.41
C LEU A 245 -17.20 -6.86 -59.24
N SER A 246 -16.73 -7.97 -58.66
CA SER A 246 -15.82 -8.96 -59.27
C SER A 246 -14.72 -8.34 -60.13
N GLU A 247 -13.70 -7.77 -59.48
CA GLU A 247 -12.26 -8.03 -59.67
C GLU A 247 -11.44 -7.31 -58.58
#